data_AF-A0A2D4JSD4-F1
#
_entry.id   AF-A0A2D4JSD4-F1
#
_cell.length_a   1.000
_cell.length_b   1.000
_cell.length_c   1.000
_cell.angle_alpha   90.00
_cell.angle_beta   90.00
_cell.angle_gamma   90.00
#
_symmetry.space_group_name_H-M   'P 1'
#
loop_
_entity.id
_entity.type
_entity.pdbx_description
1 polymer ?
#
loop_
_entity_poly.entity_id
_entity_poly.type
_entity_poly.pdbx_seq_one_letter_code
_entity_poly.pdbx_strand_id
1 'polypeptide(L)'
;MSHGLLLWLENIDRRKNEIVPINPNHDSDTLQDHHRLLMQIRRELLESQLKVASLQDMSCQLLVNAEGKDCLEAKEKVHVIGNRLKMLLKDVTRHIKELEKILDISSSQLDLSSWS
;
A
#
# COMPACT_ATOMS: atom_id res chain seq x y z
N MET A 1 -20.05 -0.80 7.12
CA MET A 1 -18.68 -0.29 7.32
C MET A 1 -17.64 -1.00 6.43
N SER A 2 -17.70 -2.31 6.25
CA SER A 2 -16.64 -3.09 5.56
C SER A 2 -16.58 -2.91 4.04
N HIS A 3 -17.71 -2.59 3.38
CA HIS A 3 -17.78 -2.53 1.92
C HIS A 3 -16.97 -1.37 1.30
N GLY A 4 -17.01 -0.18 1.89
CA GLY A 4 -16.25 0.98 1.37
C GLY A 4 -14.74 0.80 1.45
N LEU A 5 -14.25 0.10 2.48
CA LEU A 5 -12.83 -0.18 2.63
C LEU A 5 -12.35 -1.22 1.61
N LEU A 6 -13.16 -2.22 1.28
CA LEU A 6 -12.84 -3.19 0.24
C LEU A 6 -12.71 -2.53 -1.14
N LEU A 7 -13.66 -1.67 -1.51
CA LEU A 7 -13.61 -0.90 -2.77
C LEU A 7 -12.37 0.00 -2.82
N TRP A 8 -12.01 0.62 -1.69
CA TRP A 8 -10.81 1.43 -1.59
C TRP A 8 -9.53 0.59 -1.76
N LEU A 9 -9.46 -0.61 -1.15
CA LEU A 9 -8.34 -1.54 -1.34
C LEU A 9 -8.21 -1.98 -2.82
N GLU A 10 -9.33 -2.24 -3.49
CA GLU A 10 -9.35 -2.57 -4.92
C GLU A 10 -8.85 -1.40 -5.77
N ASN A 11 -9.25 -0.17 -5.45
CA ASN A 11 -8.74 1.02 -6.12
C ASN A 11 -7.22 1.20 -5.93
N ILE A 12 -6.71 0.93 -4.73
CA ILE A 12 -5.27 0.94 -4.45
C ILE A 12 -4.55 -0.15 -5.25
N ASP A 13 -5.12 -1.36 -5.33
CA ASP A 13 -4.52 -2.44 -6.10
C ASP A 13 -4.51 -2.12 -7.60
N ARG A 14 -5.58 -1.50 -8.13
CA ARG A 14 -5.64 -1.02 -9.52
C ARG A 14 -4.55 0.01 -9.81
N ARG A 15 -4.42 1.06 -8.98
CA ARG A 15 -3.36 2.08 -9.12
C ARG A 15 -1.96 1.46 -9.04
N LYS A 16 -1.76 0.47 -8.17
CA LYS A 16 -0.49 -0.27 -8.09
C LYS A 16 -0.25 -1.11 -9.35
N ASN A 17 -1.27 -1.77 -9.90
CA ASN A 17 -1.15 -2.59 -11.11
C ASN A 17 -0.90 -1.76 -12.38
N GLU A 18 -1.20 -0.46 -12.38
CA GLU A 18 -0.77 0.45 -13.47
C GLU A 18 0.75 0.67 -13.46
N ILE A 19 1.39 0.57 -12.30
CA ILE A 19 2.84 0.79 -12.11
C ILE A 19 3.63 -0.52 -12.24
N VAL A 20 2.97 -1.65 -11.98
CA VAL A 20 3.58 -2.99 -11.89
C VAL A 20 3.15 -3.84 -13.08
N PRO A 21 4.08 -4.44 -13.85
CA PRO A 21 5.51 -4.51 -13.59
C PRO A 21 6.24 -3.19 -13.86
N ILE A 22 7.17 -2.83 -12.96
CA ILE A 22 8.02 -1.66 -13.13
C ILE A 22 8.92 -1.92 -14.33
N ASN A 23 8.72 -1.16 -15.41
CA ASN A 23 9.55 -1.27 -16.60
C ASN A 23 10.77 -0.34 -16.43
N PRO A 24 11.99 -0.87 -16.29
CA PRO A 24 13.20 -0.06 -16.11
C PRO A 24 13.58 0.74 -17.37
N ASN A 25 12.93 0.45 -18.49
CA ASN A 25 13.15 1.12 -19.77
C ASN A 25 12.33 2.42 -19.90
N HIS A 26 11.48 2.76 -18.92
CA HIS A 26 10.75 4.03 -18.93
C HIS A 26 11.69 5.22 -18.67
N ASP A 27 11.32 6.39 -19.18
CA ASP A 27 12.03 7.64 -18.93
C ASP A 27 12.13 7.95 -17.42
N SER A 28 13.20 8.65 -17.04
CA SER A 28 13.47 9.04 -15.64
C SER A 28 12.31 9.82 -15.02
N ASP A 29 11.68 10.73 -15.78
CA ASP A 29 10.46 11.45 -15.35
C ASP A 29 9.31 10.49 -15.04
N THR A 30 9.05 9.50 -15.91
CA THR A 30 7.99 8.51 -15.69
C THR A 30 8.29 7.62 -14.48
N LEU A 31 9.55 7.20 -14.29
CA LEU A 31 9.98 6.44 -13.11
C LEU A 31 9.83 7.27 -11.81
N GLN A 32 10.12 8.57 -11.86
CA GLN A 32 9.90 9.49 -10.74
C GLN A 32 8.41 9.67 -10.42
N ASP A 33 7.55 9.81 -11.42
CA ASP A 33 6.09 9.88 -11.22
C ASP A 33 5.53 8.59 -10.62
N HIS A 34 5.99 7.43 -11.10
CA HIS A 34 5.68 6.14 -10.50
C HIS A 34 6.11 6.06 -9.03
N HIS A 35 7.29 6.62 -8.69
CA HIS A 35 7.81 6.62 -7.32
C HIS A 35 6.95 7.49 -6.41
N ARG A 36 6.59 8.68 -6.87
CA ARG A 36 5.66 9.58 -6.17
C ARG A 36 4.31 8.91 -5.94
N LEU A 37 3.77 8.24 -6.95
CA LEU A 37 2.49 7.55 -6.86
C LEU A 37 2.54 6.39 -5.85
N LEU A 38 3.57 5.54 -5.89
CA LEU A 38 3.75 4.47 -4.90
C LEU A 38 3.95 5.01 -3.48
N MET A 39 4.70 6.10 -3.31
CA MET A 39 4.90 6.77 -2.03
C MET A 39 3.60 7.36 -1.48
N GLN A 40 2.73 7.87 -2.34
CA GLN A 40 1.40 8.33 -1.98
C GLN A 40 0.54 7.15 -1.54
N ILE A 41 0.48 6.08 -2.33
CA ILE A 41 -0.25 4.84 -1.99
C ILE A 41 0.21 4.28 -0.64
N ARG A 42 1.52 4.27 -0.36
CA ARG A 42 2.06 3.82 0.93
C ARG A 42 1.55 4.66 2.10
N ARG A 43 1.50 5.99 1.96
CA ARG A 43 0.95 6.88 2.99
C ARG A 43 -0.53 6.63 3.23
N GLU A 44 -1.30 6.56 2.14
CA GLU A 44 -2.73 6.25 2.17
C GLU A 44 -3.00 4.89 2.88
N LEU A 45 -2.19 3.86 2.60
CA LEU A 45 -2.23 2.55 3.27
C LEU A 45 -1.93 2.63 4.77
N LEU A 46 -0.92 3.41 5.19
CA LEU A 46 -0.58 3.59 6.61
C LEU A 46 -1.69 4.31 7.37
N GLU A 47 -2.23 5.39 6.81
CA GLU A 47 -3.35 6.13 7.41
C GLU A 47 -4.59 5.24 7.54
N SER A 48 -4.90 4.47 6.49
CA SER A 48 -5.99 3.52 6.54
C SER A 48 -5.74 2.41 7.56
N GLN A 49 -4.50 1.94 7.72
CA GLN A 49 -4.14 0.94 8.72
C GLN A 49 -4.35 1.48 10.14
N LEU A 50 -3.94 2.72 10.41
CA LEU A 50 -4.16 3.37 11.71
C LEU A 50 -5.65 3.56 11.99
N LYS A 51 -6.44 4.00 10.99
CA LYS A 51 -7.90 4.11 11.11
C LYS A 51 -8.56 2.76 11.40
N VAL A 52 -8.18 1.70 10.68
CA VAL A 52 -8.72 0.36 10.89
C VAL A 52 -8.33 -0.19 12.26
N ALA A 53 -7.09 0.02 12.70
CA ALA A 53 -6.64 -0.39 14.03
C ALA A 53 -7.39 0.36 15.15
N SER A 54 -7.59 1.67 14.99
CA SER A 54 -8.35 2.48 15.95
C SER A 54 -9.84 2.07 16.00
N LEU A 55 -10.45 1.82 14.84
CA LEU A 55 -11.81 1.29 14.76
C LEU A 55 -11.92 -0.12 15.33
N GLN A 56 -10.90 -0.96 15.13
CA GLN A 56 -10.83 -2.30 15.71
C GLN A 56 -10.76 -2.22 17.24
N ASP A 57 -9.91 -1.34 17.77
CA ASP A 57 -9.75 -1.18 19.22
C ASP A 57 -11.06 -0.69 19.88
N MET A 58 -11.69 0.34 19.31
CA MET A 58 -13.01 0.80 19.75
C MET A 58 -14.09 -0.29 19.63
N SER A 59 -14.11 -1.03 18.51
CA SER A 59 -15.08 -2.11 18.31
C SER A 59 -14.85 -3.27 19.29
N CYS A 60 -13.60 -3.62 19.58
CA CYS A 60 -13.25 -4.64 20.57
C CYS A 60 -13.73 -4.21 21.97
N GLN A 61 -13.53 -2.96 22.37
CA GLN A 61 -14.00 -2.45 23.66
C GLN A 61 -15.54 -2.50 23.79
N LEU A 62 -16.28 -2.24 22.70
CA LEU A 62 -17.74 -2.36 22.68
C LEU A 62 -18.22 -3.83 22.69
N LEU A 63 -17.46 -4.72 22.06
CA LEU A 63 -17.79 -6.15 21.92
C LEU A 63 -17.50 -6.97 23.18
N VAL A 64 -16.63 -6.50 24.08
CA VAL A 64 -16.41 -7.14 25.39
C VAL A 64 -17.67 -7.14 26.26
N ASN A 65 -18.66 -6.27 25.95
CA ASN A 65 -19.95 -6.24 26.63
C ASN A 65 -21.08 -7.04 25.93
N ALA A 66 -20.83 -7.63 24.75
CA ALA A 66 -21.85 -8.33 23.96
C ALA A 66 -21.39 -9.76 23.62
N GLU A 67 -21.75 -10.73 24.46
CA GLU A 67 -21.49 -12.15 24.21
C GLU A 67 -22.40 -12.67 23.08
N GLY A 68 -21.85 -12.90 21.89
CA GLY A 68 -22.62 -13.44 20.76
C GLY A 68 -21.78 -13.85 19.54
N LYS A 69 -22.33 -14.75 18.71
CA LYS A 69 -21.70 -15.31 17.51
C LYS A 69 -21.31 -14.25 16.46
N ASP A 70 -22.06 -13.14 16.43
CA ASP A 70 -21.82 -11.99 15.53
C ASP A 70 -20.54 -11.22 15.89
N CYS A 71 -20.09 -11.27 17.15
CA CYS A 71 -18.84 -10.66 17.59
C CYS A 71 -17.62 -11.32 16.93
N LEU A 72 -17.66 -12.64 16.84
CA LEU A 72 -16.56 -13.44 16.29
C LEU A 72 -16.40 -13.16 14.78
N GLU A 73 -17.52 -13.09 14.05
CA GLU A 73 -17.52 -12.74 12.62
C GLU A 73 -17.02 -11.30 12.36
N ALA A 74 -17.43 -10.33 13.19
CA ALA A 74 -16.93 -8.96 13.09
C ALA A 74 -15.41 -8.89 13.32
N LYS A 75 -14.90 -9.60 14.32
CA LYS A 75 -13.49 -9.66 14.66
C LYS A 75 -12.65 -10.33 13.55
N GLU A 76 -13.15 -11.40 12.95
CA GLU A 76 -12.50 -12.08 11.83
C GLU A 76 -12.45 -11.21 10.58
N LYS A 77 -13.54 -10.49 10.26
CA LYS A 77 -13.57 -9.54 9.14
C LYS A 77 -12.54 -8.41 9.31
N VAL A 78 -12.42 -7.84 10.50
CA VAL A 78 -11.42 -6.80 10.76
C VAL A 78 -10.00 -7.37 10.67
N HIS A 79 -9.78 -8.61 11.12
CA HIS A 79 -8.50 -9.29 10.97
C HIS A 79 -8.11 -9.50 9.49
N VAL A 80 -9.04 -9.98 8.65
CA VAL A 80 -8.81 -10.18 7.21
C VAL A 80 -8.43 -8.87 6.51
N ILE A 81 -9.12 -7.78 6.84
CA ILE A 81 -8.82 -6.44 6.34
C ILE A 81 -7.42 -5.99 6.78
N GLY A 82 -7.08 -6.18 8.06
CA GLY A 82 -5.77 -5.84 8.60
C GLY A 82 -4.64 -6.63 7.93
N ASN A 83 -4.86 -7.93 7.66
CA ASN A 83 -3.89 -8.77 6.97
C ASN A 83 -3.68 -8.32 5.50
N ARG A 84 -4.77 -8.00 4.79
CA ARG A 84 -4.71 -7.45 3.42
C ARG A 84 -3.93 -6.13 3.37
N LEU A 85 -4.21 -5.20 4.29
CA LEU A 85 -3.47 -3.94 4.40
C LEU A 85 -1.98 -4.17 4.60
N LYS A 86 -1.61 -5.08 5.51
CA LYS A 86 -0.22 -5.43 5.80
C LYS A 86 0.49 -6.02 4.57
N MET A 87 -0.18 -6.89 3.82
CA MET A 87 0.34 -7.45 2.58
C MET A 87 0.55 -6.37 1.52
N LEU A 88 -0.45 -5.53 1.26
CA LEU A 88 -0.35 -4.43 0.30
C LEU A 88 0.76 -3.45 0.65
N LEU A 89 0.90 -3.11 1.93
CA LEU A 89 1.97 -2.25 2.41
C LEU A 89 3.35 -2.86 2.13
N LYS A 90 3.50 -4.18 2.37
CA LYS A 90 4.76 -4.90 2.10
C LYS A 90 5.08 -4.93 0.61
N ASP A 91 4.08 -5.17 -0.25
CA ASP A 91 4.25 -5.15 -1.70
C ASP A 91 4.63 -3.77 -2.22
N VAL A 92 3.87 -2.73 -1.85
CA VAL A 92 4.16 -1.35 -2.25
C VAL A 92 5.53 -0.93 -1.76
N THR A 93 5.92 -1.27 -0.54
CA THR A 93 7.27 -0.97 -0.01
C THR A 93 8.37 -1.68 -0.80
N ARG A 94 8.15 -2.93 -1.22
CA ARG A 94 9.11 -3.65 -2.08
C ARG A 94 9.25 -2.96 -3.43
N HIS A 95 8.13 -2.60 -4.05
CA HIS A 95 8.12 -1.93 -5.36
C HIS A 95 8.79 -0.55 -5.31
N ILE A 96 8.59 0.22 -4.23
CA ILE A 96 9.30 1.50 -4.02
C ILE A 96 10.81 1.26 -4.02
N LYS A 97 11.31 0.29 -3.25
CA LYS A 97 12.75 -0.02 -3.19
C LYS A 97 13.32 -0.47 -4.53
N GLU A 98 12.56 -1.26 -5.27
CA GLU A 98 12.95 -1.73 -6.60
C GLU A 98 13.03 -0.56 -7.60
N LEU A 99 12.05 0.34 -7.54
CA LEU A 99 12.04 1.56 -8.34
C LEU A 99 13.18 2.52 -7.98
N GLU A 100 13.47 2.70 -6.68
CA GLU A 100 14.60 3.50 -6.19
C GLU A 100 15.93 2.95 -6.71
N LYS A 101 16.09 1.62 -6.74
CA LYS A 101 17.29 0.97 -7.29
C LYS A 101 17.43 1.24 -8.80
N ILE A 102 16.33 1.20 -9.55
CA ILE A 102 16.35 1.51 -10.99
C ILE A 102 16.74 2.98 -11.21
N LEU A 103 16.14 3.91 -10.45
CA LEU A 103 16.44 5.33 -10.52
C LEU A 103 17.91 5.65 -10.18
N ASP A 104 18.49 4.97 -9.19
CA ASP A 104 19.90 5.12 -8.80
C ASP A 104 20.86 4.64 -9.91
N ILE A 105 20.51 3.54 -10.60
CA ILE A 105 21.25 3.04 -11.77
C ILE A 105 21.15 4.03 -12.94
N SER A 106 19.97 4.54 -13.24
CA SER A 106 19.78 5.52 -14.31
C SER A 106 20.55 6.83 -14.04
N SER A 107 20.58 7.28 -12.77
CA SER A 107 21.35 8.46 -12.37
C SER A 107 22.86 8.27 -12.54
N SER A 108 23.39 7.09 -12.20
CA SER A 108 24.82 6.79 -12.32
C SER A 108 25.27 6.57 -13.77
N GLN A 109 24.39 6.09 -14.66
CA GLN A 109 24.68 5.99 -16.10
C GLN A 109 24.73 7.34 -16.81
N LEU A 110 23.88 8.30 -16.40
CA LEU A 110 23.89 9.65 -16.96
C LEU A 110 25.18 10.42 -16.62
N ASP A 111 25.72 10.22 -15.41
CA ASP A 111 26.97 10.87 -14.96
C ASP A 111 28.19 10.41 -15.78
N LEU A 112 28.30 9.11 -16.06
CA LEU A 112 29.39 8.57 -16.91
C LEU A 112 29.32 9.07 -18.37
N SER A 113 28.11 9.34 -18.87
CA SER A 113 27.88 9.75 -20.27
C SER A 113 28.17 11.24 -20.49
N SER A 114 28.28 12.04 -19.43
CA SER A 114 28.49 13.48 -19.51
C SER A 114 29.96 13.90 -19.70
N TRP A 115 30.92 12.96 -19.66
CA TRP A 115 32.37 13.21 -19.74
C TRP A 115 33.07 12.59 -20.96
N SER A 116 32.32 12.17 -21.99
CA SER A 116 32.87 11.80 -23.31
C SER A 116 32.57 12.86 -24.36
#